data_AF-A0A836VKZ5-F1
#
_entry.id   AF-A0A836VKZ5-F1
#
_cell.length_a   1.000
_cell.length_b   1.000
_cell.length_c   1.000
_cell.angle_alpha   90.00
_cell.angle_beta   90.00
_cell.angle_gamma   90.00
#
_symmetry.space_group_name_H-M   'P 1'
#
loop_
_entity.id
_entity.type
_entity.pdbx_description
1 polymer ?
#
loop_
_entity_poly.entity_id
_entity_poly.type
_entity_poly.pdbx_seq_one_letter_code
_entity_poly.pdbx_strand_id
1 'polypeptide(L)'
;ARVKEVVMVGLVTRPSWRDVKPDWRGLKMLPKVLGGSQGDGAILSLAIKELELEGFCVIGIDDVLTDLRTPLGPLGQYHPDSIAQRDIERAIEVGLALGAVDVGQAVVVQHGVVLGVEAVEGTDALLERCLGLCRGGDGGVLLKLKKAYQDSRVDLPTVGPDTVAKASQAGIRGIAIEADASLLVERARLVRDADLAGMFVTGVKVERCLG
;
A
#
# COMPACT_ATOMS: atom_id res chain seq x y z
N ALA A 1 -12.36 4.99 30.79
CA ALA A 1 -13.17 4.21 29.82
C ALA A 1 -12.78 2.74 29.91
N ARG A 2 -13.71 1.78 29.81
CA ARG A 2 -13.40 0.34 29.69
C ARG A 2 -13.34 -0.02 28.21
N VAL A 3 -12.24 0.35 27.55
CA VAL A 3 -12.01 0.02 26.13
C VAL A 3 -11.44 -1.40 26.06
N LYS A 4 -12.04 -2.27 25.24
CA LYS A 4 -11.57 -3.65 25.00
C LYS A 4 -11.08 -3.86 23.58
N GLU A 5 -11.59 -3.10 22.62
CA GLU A 5 -11.24 -3.17 21.21
C GLU A 5 -10.54 -1.89 20.78
N VAL A 6 -9.51 -2.02 19.96
CA VAL A 6 -8.68 -0.91 19.47
C VAL A 6 -8.55 -1.03 17.96
N VAL A 7 -8.83 0.07 17.25
CA VAL A 7 -8.51 0.22 15.82
C VAL A 7 -7.32 1.17 15.70
N MET A 8 -6.30 0.78 14.95
CA MET A 8 -5.16 1.65 14.65
C MET A 8 -5.42 2.36 13.31
N VAL A 9 -5.46 3.69 13.31
CA VAL A 9 -5.71 4.50 12.10
C VAL A 9 -4.67 5.61 12.00
N GLY A 10 -4.05 5.74 10.84
CA GLY A 10 -3.11 6.82 10.52
C GLY A 10 -1.75 6.33 10.04
N LEU A 11 -0.99 7.23 9.41
CA LEU A 11 0.35 6.94 8.92
C LEU A 11 1.31 6.78 10.11
N VAL A 12 1.99 5.64 10.20
CA VAL A 12 3.02 5.39 11.23
C VAL A 12 4.39 5.33 10.55
N THR A 13 5.15 6.40 10.62
CA THR A 13 6.54 6.41 10.16
C THR A 13 7.44 5.81 11.23
N ARG A 14 8.46 5.02 10.82
CA ARG A 14 9.47 4.51 11.76
C ARG A 14 10.18 5.68 12.43
N PRO A 15 10.05 5.88 13.75
CA PRO A 15 10.77 6.95 14.42
C PRO A 15 12.26 6.62 14.46
N SER A 16 13.10 7.65 14.35
CA SER A 16 14.51 7.54 14.68
C SER A 16 14.64 7.18 16.16
N TRP A 17 15.36 6.11 16.48
CA TRP A 17 15.52 5.64 17.86
C TRP A 17 16.19 6.66 18.79
N ARG A 18 16.86 7.66 18.23
CA ARG A 18 17.44 8.78 19.00
C ARG A 18 16.39 9.76 19.49
N ASP A 19 15.22 9.80 18.85
CA ASP A 19 14.14 10.74 19.13
C ASP A 19 13.03 10.11 19.99
N VAL A 20 13.05 8.78 20.13
CA VAL A 20 12.15 8.05 21.04
C VAL A 20 12.73 8.10 22.44
N LYS A 21 12.00 8.69 23.40
CA LYS A 21 12.27 8.52 24.84
C LYS A 21 11.53 7.27 25.31
N PRO A 22 12.19 6.09 25.41
CA PRO A 22 11.48 4.88 25.78
C PRO A 22 11.07 5.01 27.24
N ASP A 23 9.80 4.76 27.53
CA ASP A 23 9.39 4.45 28.89
C ASP A 23 9.93 3.06 29.28
N TRP A 24 9.71 2.65 30.53
CA TRP A 24 10.18 1.34 31.02
C TRP A 24 9.68 0.16 30.17
N ARG A 25 8.54 0.32 29.49
CA ARG A 25 7.97 -0.68 28.59
C ARG A 25 8.69 -0.69 27.24
N GLY A 26 8.92 0.48 26.65
CA GLY A 26 9.73 0.64 25.43
C GLY A 26 11.12 0.03 25.58
N LEU A 27 11.76 0.21 26.75
CA LEU A 27 13.04 -0.43 27.09
C LEU A 27 13.00 -1.97 27.09
N LYS A 28 11.87 -2.59 27.49
CA LYS A 28 11.68 -4.05 27.42
C LYS A 28 11.44 -4.56 26.00
N MET A 29 10.91 -3.72 25.12
CA MET A 29 10.65 -4.06 23.71
C MET A 29 11.88 -3.86 22.82
N LEU A 30 12.79 -2.95 23.19
CA LEU A 30 14.00 -2.60 22.45
C LEU A 30 14.81 -3.82 21.95
N PRO A 31 15.10 -4.86 22.77
CA PRO A 31 15.86 -6.03 22.32
C PRO A 31 15.13 -6.85 21.24
N LYS A 32 13.80 -6.94 21.30
CA LYS A 32 12.99 -7.68 20.32
C LYS A 32 12.92 -6.97 18.97
N VAL A 33 12.91 -5.64 19.00
CA VAL A 33 12.92 -4.80 17.79
C VAL A 33 14.32 -4.74 17.16
N LEU A 34 15.38 -4.61 17.98
CA LEU A 34 16.76 -4.57 17.49
C LEU A 34 17.28 -5.94 17.04
N GLY A 35 16.75 -7.04 17.59
CA GLY A 35 17.24 -8.40 17.38
C GLY A 35 16.59 -9.18 16.24
N GLY A 36 15.63 -8.62 15.48
CA GLY A 36 14.95 -9.43 14.45
C GLY A 36 13.87 -8.80 13.57
N SER A 37 13.45 -7.55 13.79
CA SER A 37 12.47 -6.91 12.87
C SER A 37 13.20 -6.19 11.73
N GLN A 38 13.22 -6.82 10.55
CA GLN A 38 13.53 -6.13 9.28
C GLN A 38 12.24 -5.52 8.74
N GLY A 39 12.30 -4.27 8.30
CA GLY A 39 11.17 -3.54 7.74
C GLY A 39 10.16 -2.99 8.76
N ASP A 40 9.19 -2.21 8.27
CA ASP A 40 8.18 -1.49 9.05
C ASP A 40 7.02 -2.41 9.50
N GLY A 41 6.61 -3.37 8.66
CA GLY A 41 5.54 -4.32 8.94
C GLY A 41 5.86 -5.21 10.15
N ALA A 42 7.12 -5.62 10.30
CA ALA A 42 7.57 -6.37 11.46
C ALA A 42 7.50 -5.56 12.78
N ILE A 43 7.78 -4.26 12.73
CA ILE A 43 7.70 -3.37 13.91
C ILE A 43 6.25 -3.17 14.31
N LEU A 44 5.36 -2.92 13.35
CA LEU A 44 3.94 -2.74 13.61
C LEU A 44 3.31 -4.01 14.18
N SER A 45 3.67 -5.19 13.65
CA SER A 45 3.24 -6.49 14.16
C SER A 45 3.68 -6.72 15.61
N LEU A 46 4.87 -6.25 16.01
CA LEU A 46 5.34 -6.32 17.40
C LEU A 46 4.51 -5.40 18.32
N ALA A 47 4.14 -4.20 17.84
CA ALA A 47 3.31 -3.27 18.61
C ALA A 47 1.90 -3.85 18.85
N ILE A 48 1.28 -4.47 17.84
CA ILE A 48 -0.01 -5.15 17.97
C ILE A 48 0.05 -6.25 19.04
N LYS A 49 1.06 -7.12 18.97
CA LYS A 49 1.23 -8.22 19.93
C LYS A 49 1.33 -7.72 21.37
N GLU A 50 1.99 -6.59 21.60
CA GLU A 50 2.11 -6.01 22.94
C GLU A 50 0.75 -5.48 23.44
N LEU A 51 -0.03 -4.81 22.59
CA LEU A 51 -1.40 -4.38 22.93
C LEU A 51 -2.28 -5.58 23.27
N GLU A 52 -2.18 -6.67 22.51
CA GLU A 52 -2.92 -7.91 22.76
C GLU A 52 -2.54 -8.58 24.08
N LEU A 53 -1.25 -8.54 24.46
CA LEU A 53 -0.79 -9.02 25.77
C LEU A 53 -1.36 -8.21 26.95
N GLU A 54 -1.71 -6.95 26.75
CA GLU A 54 -2.38 -6.11 27.75
C GLU A 54 -3.89 -6.36 27.84
N GLY A 55 -4.42 -7.25 27.01
CA GLY A 55 -5.83 -7.64 27.00
C GLY A 55 -6.71 -6.79 26.09
N PHE A 56 -6.11 -5.99 25.19
CA PHE A 56 -6.83 -5.34 24.11
C PHE A 56 -7.02 -6.30 22.93
N CYS A 57 -8.14 -6.18 22.23
CA CYS A 57 -8.36 -6.84 20.95
C CYS A 57 -8.12 -5.82 19.84
N VAL A 58 -7.06 -6.00 19.06
CA VAL A 58 -6.80 -5.15 17.90
C VAL A 58 -7.62 -5.68 16.72
N ILE A 59 -8.56 -4.87 16.24
CA ILE A 59 -9.47 -5.19 15.14
C ILE A 59 -9.10 -4.40 13.88
N GLY A 60 -9.41 -4.96 12.71
CA GLY A 60 -9.09 -4.32 11.43
C GLY A 60 -9.95 -3.10 11.14
N ILE A 61 -9.38 -2.08 10.50
CA ILE A 61 -10.18 -0.93 10.02
C ILE A 61 -11.24 -1.38 9.00
N ASP A 62 -10.93 -2.43 8.25
CA ASP A 62 -11.77 -3.09 7.27
C ASP A 62 -12.85 -4.00 7.87
N ASP A 63 -12.67 -4.46 9.12
CA ASP A 63 -13.74 -5.14 9.89
C ASP A 63 -14.82 -4.14 10.33
N VAL A 64 -14.46 -2.86 10.45
CA VAL A 64 -15.35 -1.77 10.85
C VAL A 64 -15.92 -1.03 9.63
N LEU A 65 -15.16 -0.95 8.54
CA LEU A 65 -15.49 -0.21 7.32
C LEU A 65 -15.32 -1.10 6.08
N THR A 66 -16.11 -2.17 5.99
CA THR A 66 -16.09 -3.12 4.86
C THR A 66 -16.26 -2.45 3.50
N ASP A 67 -17.01 -1.34 3.45
CA ASP A 67 -17.27 -0.57 2.23
C ASP A 67 -16.03 0.12 1.64
N LEU A 68 -14.93 0.17 2.40
CA LEU A 68 -13.66 0.74 1.94
C LEU A 68 -12.78 -0.27 1.20
N ARG A 69 -13.08 -1.58 1.26
CA ARG A 69 -12.27 -2.56 0.54
C ARG A 69 -12.36 -2.35 -0.97
N THR A 70 -11.22 -2.48 -1.63
CA THR A 70 -11.16 -2.40 -3.10
C THR A 70 -11.88 -3.60 -3.71
N PRO A 71 -12.95 -3.39 -4.51
CA PRO A 71 -13.61 -4.50 -5.21
C PRO A 71 -12.79 -4.92 -6.43
N LEU A 72 -12.97 -6.16 -6.87
CA LEU A 72 -12.36 -6.66 -8.10
C LEU A 72 -12.91 -5.93 -9.34
N GLY A 73 -12.01 -5.54 -10.24
CA GLY A 73 -12.34 -4.97 -11.54
C GLY A 73 -12.31 -3.43 -11.58
N PRO A 74 -12.65 -2.86 -12.75
CA PRO A 74 -12.61 -1.42 -13.01
C PRO A 74 -13.62 -0.66 -12.15
N LEU A 75 -13.23 0.52 -11.65
CA LEU A 75 -14.05 1.33 -10.75
C LEU A 75 -14.74 2.52 -11.42
N GLY A 76 -14.21 2.99 -12.55
CA GLY A 76 -14.67 4.19 -13.27
C GLY A 76 -14.95 3.92 -14.75
N GLN A 77 -14.94 4.97 -15.56
CA GLN A 77 -15.28 4.89 -16.99
C GLN A 77 -14.17 4.29 -17.85
N TYR A 78 -12.91 4.38 -17.39
CA TYR A 78 -11.75 3.86 -18.11
C TYR A 78 -11.35 2.47 -17.62
N HIS A 79 -10.91 1.66 -18.58
CA HIS A 79 -10.55 0.27 -18.37
C HIS A 79 -9.11 0.03 -18.85
N PRO A 80 -8.36 -0.87 -18.22
CA PRO A 80 -7.06 -1.29 -18.74
C PRO A 80 -7.24 -1.96 -20.11
N ASP A 81 -6.47 -1.49 -21.10
CA ASP A 81 -6.34 -2.18 -22.38
C ASP A 81 -5.31 -3.33 -22.29
N SER A 82 -5.03 -3.98 -23.42
CA SER A 82 -4.10 -5.12 -23.45
C SER A 82 -2.64 -4.75 -23.15
N ILE A 83 -2.23 -3.49 -23.30
CA ILE A 83 -0.90 -3.01 -22.92
C ILE A 83 -0.86 -2.80 -21.41
N ALA A 84 -1.83 -2.07 -20.87
CA ALA A 84 -1.98 -1.84 -19.43
C ALA A 84 -2.13 -3.15 -18.66
N GLN A 85 -2.88 -4.13 -19.19
CA GLN A 85 -3.04 -5.43 -18.57
C GLN A 85 -1.71 -6.18 -18.42
N ARG A 86 -0.84 -6.12 -19.44
CA ARG A 86 0.51 -6.70 -19.37
C ARG A 86 1.42 -5.96 -18.40
N ASP A 87 1.29 -4.63 -18.33
CA ASP A 87 2.02 -3.82 -17.35
C ASP A 87 1.58 -4.13 -15.92
N ILE A 88 0.28 -4.36 -15.70
CA ILE A 88 -0.29 -4.80 -14.42
C ILE A 88 0.29 -6.17 -14.03
N GLU A 89 0.25 -7.16 -14.93
CA GLU A 89 0.80 -8.49 -14.68
C GLU A 89 2.29 -8.42 -14.29
N ARG A 90 3.06 -7.65 -15.07
CA ARG A 90 4.49 -7.44 -14.77
C ARG A 90 4.70 -6.74 -13.43
N ALA A 91 3.88 -5.74 -13.11
CA ALA A 91 3.94 -5.05 -11.84
C ALA A 91 3.62 -6.00 -10.68
N ILE A 92 2.68 -6.94 -10.85
CA ILE A 92 2.30 -7.92 -9.82
C ILE A 92 3.49 -8.84 -9.50
N GLU A 93 4.15 -9.38 -10.51
CA GLU A 93 5.35 -10.21 -10.31
C GLU A 93 6.42 -9.48 -9.49
N VAL A 94 6.71 -8.24 -9.85
CA VAL A 94 7.73 -7.41 -9.18
C VAL A 94 7.28 -7.05 -7.77
N GLY A 95 6.02 -6.63 -7.60
CA GLY A 95 5.45 -6.25 -6.32
C GLY A 95 5.43 -7.39 -5.31
N LEU A 96 5.10 -8.61 -5.75
CA LEU A 96 5.15 -9.80 -4.91
C LEU A 96 6.58 -10.12 -4.45
N ALA A 97 7.57 -10.01 -5.34
CA ALA A 97 8.96 -10.22 -4.99
C ALA A 97 9.47 -9.21 -3.95
N LEU A 98 9.10 -7.93 -4.08
CA LEU A 98 9.46 -6.88 -3.12
C LEU A 98 8.74 -7.04 -1.77
N GLY A 99 7.45 -7.37 -1.82
CA GLY A 99 6.62 -7.60 -0.65
C GLY A 99 7.03 -8.84 0.15
N ALA A 100 7.69 -9.82 -0.49
CA ALA A 100 8.25 -11.00 0.17
C ALA A 100 9.52 -10.69 0.99
N VAL A 101 10.17 -9.54 0.78
CA VAL A 101 11.35 -9.11 1.55
C VAL A 101 11.11 -7.79 2.29
N ASP A 102 9.85 -7.38 2.43
CA ASP A 102 9.40 -6.19 3.16
C ASP A 102 10.06 -4.87 2.71
N VAL A 103 10.31 -4.72 1.39
CA VAL A 103 10.93 -3.51 0.82
C VAL A 103 9.93 -2.39 0.60
N GLY A 104 8.81 -2.70 -0.05
CA GLY A 104 7.79 -1.71 -0.41
C GLY A 104 6.57 -2.38 -1.01
N GLN A 105 5.53 -1.59 -1.29
CA GLN A 105 4.22 -2.10 -1.71
C GLN A 105 3.75 -1.55 -3.05
N ALA A 106 4.48 -0.60 -3.66
CA ALA A 106 4.13 -0.01 -4.94
C ALA A 106 5.20 -0.20 -6.02
N VAL A 107 4.74 -0.35 -7.27
CA VAL A 107 5.59 -0.51 -8.46
C VAL A 107 4.98 0.29 -9.60
N VAL A 108 5.81 0.98 -10.39
CA VAL A 108 5.40 1.64 -11.63
C VAL A 108 6.02 0.92 -12.82
N VAL A 109 5.18 0.47 -13.76
CA VAL A 109 5.59 -0.21 -15.00
C VAL A 109 5.04 0.53 -16.21
N GLN A 110 5.84 0.67 -17.26
CA GLN A 110 5.40 1.22 -18.54
C GLN A 110 5.96 0.37 -19.69
N HIS A 111 5.09 -0.18 -20.54
CA HIS A 111 5.47 -1.02 -21.68
C HIS A 111 6.43 -2.16 -21.29
N GLY A 112 6.14 -2.84 -20.18
CA GLY A 112 6.92 -3.95 -19.61
C GLY A 112 8.17 -3.53 -18.83
N VAL A 113 8.52 -2.23 -18.81
CA VAL A 113 9.71 -1.72 -18.10
C VAL A 113 9.31 -1.18 -16.74
N VAL A 114 9.98 -1.66 -15.68
CA VAL A 114 9.83 -1.11 -14.34
C VAL A 114 10.53 0.26 -14.29
N LEU A 115 9.74 1.32 -14.14
CA LEU A 115 10.26 2.69 -13.99
C LEU A 115 10.72 2.96 -12.55
N GLY A 116 10.03 2.36 -11.58
CA GLY A 116 10.37 2.52 -10.18
C GLY A 116 9.65 1.51 -9.30
N VAL A 117 10.25 1.30 -8.14
CA VAL A 117 9.74 0.48 -7.04
C VAL A 117 9.78 1.34 -5.80
N GLU A 118 8.74 1.28 -4.97
CA GLU A 118 8.68 1.96 -3.69
C GLU A 118 9.62 1.28 -2.70
N ALA A 119 10.30 2.08 -1.90
CA ALA A 119 10.90 1.66 -0.64
C ALA A 119 10.53 2.65 0.47
N VAL A 120 11.49 3.04 1.30
CA VAL A 120 11.28 3.91 2.48
C VAL A 120 10.79 5.32 2.11
N GLU A 121 10.96 5.77 0.87
CA GLU A 121 10.55 7.08 0.40
C GLU A 121 9.03 7.23 0.25
N GLY A 122 8.32 6.10 0.11
CA GLY A 122 6.88 6.07 -0.08
C GLY A 122 6.41 6.37 -1.50
N THR A 123 5.14 6.08 -1.74
CA THR A 123 4.52 6.13 -3.08
C THR A 123 4.60 7.51 -3.75
N ASP A 124 4.54 8.59 -2.98
CA ASP A 124 4.57 9.94 -3.53
C ASP A 124 5.91 10.28 -4.18
N ALA A 125 7.01 10.00 -3.47
CA ALA A 125 8.36 10.22 -3.97
C ALA A 125 8.70 9.25 -5.11
N LEU A 126 8.14 8.03 -5.09
CA LEU A 126 8.19 7.11 -6.22
C LEU A 126 7.58 7.74 -7.48
N LEU A 127 6.36 8.27 -7.39
CA LEU A 127 5.67 8.88 -8.54
C LEU A 127 6.42 10.10 -9.07
N GLU A 128 6.91 10.96 -8.19
CA GLU A 128 7.73 12.13 -8.57
C GLU A 128 8.99 11.70 -9.33
N ARG A 129 9.69 10.66 -8.86
CA ARG A 129 10.88 10.14 -9.54
C ARG A 129 10.57 9.48 -10.87
N CYS A 130 9.39 8.86 -11.02
CA CYS A 130 8.97 8.22 -12.27
C CYS A 130 8.66 9.24 -13.37
N LEU A 131 8.25 10.47 -13.05
CA LEU A 131 7.93 11.51 -14.04
C LEU A 131 9.06 11.72 -15.07
N GLY A 132 10.31 11.78 -14.61
CA GLY A 132 11.49 11.96 -15.47
C GLY A 132 11.95 10.68 -16.21
N LEU A 133 11.34 9.53 -15.92
CA LEU A 133 11.69 8.22 -16.48
C LEU A 133 10.66 7.73 -17.50
N CYS A 134 9.46 8.31 -17.48
CA CYS A 134 8.40 8.02 -18.44
C CYS A 134 8.89 8.24 -19.87
N ARG A 135 8.57 7.27 -20.73
CA ARG A 135 8.86 7.32 -22.17
C ARG A 135 7.63 7.86 -22.91
N GLY A 136 7.83 8.31 -24.15
CA GLY A 136 6.71 8.70 -25.01
C GLY A 136 5.74 7.54 -25.30
N GLY A 137 4.50 7.88 -25.64
CA GLY A 137 3.41 6.91 -25.84
C GLY A 137 2.47 6.85 -24.62
N ASP A 138 1.82 5.71 -24.43
CA ASP A 138 0.91 5.50 -23.31
C ASP A 138 1.63 5.56 -21.97
N GLY A 139 1.02 6.19 -20.96
CA GLY A 139 1.59 6.33 -19.62
C GLY A 139 1.83 5.00 -18.90
N GLY A 140 2.59 5.03 -17.81
CA GLY A 140 2.80 3.84 -16.97
C GLY A 140 1.58 3.47 -16.13
N VAL A 141 1.61 2.29 -15.52
CA VAL A 141 0.63 1.81 -14.52
C VAL A 141 1.29 1.78 -13.15
N LEU A 142 0.64 2.39 -12.16
CA LEU A 142 0.98 2.24 -10.74
C LEU A 142 0.25 1.02 -10.18
N LEU A 143 0.96 0.06 -9.63
CA LEU A 143 0.39 -1.03 -8.83
C LEU A 143 0.64 -0.78 -7.34
N LYS A 144 -0.35 -1.08 -6.49
CA LYS A 144 -0.17 -1.23 -5.04
C LYS A 144 -0.68 -2.59 -4.55
N LEU A 145 0.17 -3.35 -3.85
CA LEU A 145 -0.13 -4.68 -3.31
C LEU A 145 0.11 -4.75 -1.81
N LYS A 146 -0.65 -5.59 -1.09
CA LYS A 146 -0.37 -5.85 0.32
C LYS A 146 0.90 -6.71 0.42
N LYS A 147 1.84 -6.35 1.29
CA LYS A 147 3.07 -7.16 1.50
C LYS A 147 2.74 -8.51 2.16
N ALA A 148 3.61 -9.51 2.02
CA ALA A 148 3.34 -10.87 2.47
C ALA A 148 3.15 -10.96 4.00
N TYR A 149 4.01 -10.27 4.75
CA TYR A 149 4.06 -10.31 6.21
C TYR A 149 3.31 -9.16 6.90
N GLN A 150 2.57 -8.37 6.13
CA GLN A 150 1.84 -7.21 6.64
C GLN A 150 0.56 -7.65 7.36
N ASP A 151 0.38 -7.21 8.60
CA ASP A 151 -0.86 -7.45 9.34
C ASP A 151 -1.98 -6.60 8.74
N SER A 152 -2.95 -7.26 8.10
CA SER A 152 -4.06 -6.59 7.39
C SER A 152 -4.96 -5.77 8.30
N ARG A 153 -4.91 -5.97 9.62
CA ARG A 153 -5.77 -5.21 10.54
C ARG A 153 -5.34 -3.75 10.66
N VAL A 154 -4.08 -3.46 10.37
CA VAL A 154 -3.46 -2.18 10.74
C VAL A 154 -2.74 -1.50 9.60
N ASP A 155 -2.43 -2.22 8.52
CA ASP A 155 -1.63 -1.67 7.43
C ASP A 155 -2.01 -2.31 6.09
N LEU A 156 -3.08 -1.79 5.49
CA LEU A 156 -3.48 -2.13 4.13
C LEU A 156 -3.01 -1.03 3.18
N PRO A 157 -2.54 -1.40 1.96
CA PRO A 157 -2.31 -0.43 0.92
C PRO A 157 -3.54 0.43 0.72
N THR A 158 -3.33 1.74 0.74
CA THR A 158 -4.41 2.72 0.65
C THR A 158 -4.22 3.60 -0.57
N VAL A 159 -5.32 3.83 -1.29
CA VAL A 159 -5.40 4.74 -2.44
C VAL A 159 -6.55 5.73 -2.20
N GLY A 160 -6.26 7.01 -2.41
CA GLY A 160 -7.22 8.11 -2.28
C GLY A 160 -7.13 9.09 -3.45
N PRO A 161 -7.92 10.18 -3.43
CA PRO A 161 -7.91 11.21 -4.46
C PRO A 161 -6.51 11.82 -4.67
N ASP A 162 -5.74 11.99 -3.61
CA ASP A 162 -4.36 12.51 -3.69
C ASP A 162 -3.43 11.58 -4.50
N THR A 163 -3.64 10.27 -4.42
CA THR A 163 -2.89 9.30 -5.23
C THR A 163 -3.21 9.46 -6.71
N VAL A 164 -4.48 9.69 -7.05
CA VAL A 164 -4.91 9.97 -8.44
C VAL A 164 -4.26 11.26 -8.94
N ALA A 165 -4.31 12.33 -8.15
CA ALA A 165 -3.72 13.61 -8.52
C ALA A 165 -2.21 13.49 -8.79
N LYS A 166 -1.46 12.82 -7.91
CA LYS A 166 -0.01 12.62 -8.08
C LYS A 166 0.32 11.68 -9.24
N ALA A 167 -0.45 10.61 -9.42
CA ALA A 167 -0.27 9.69 -10.54
C ALA A 167 -0.51 10.39 -11.88
N SER A 168 -1.57 11.20 -11.98
CA SER A 168 -1.86 12.02 -13.16
C SER A 168 -0.71 13.00 -13.46
N GLN A 169 -0.20 13.71 -12.43
CA GLN A 169 0.95 14.61 -12.56
C GLN A 169 2.23 13.89 -13.03
N ALA A 170 2.41 12.62 -12.63
CA ALA A 170 3.54 11.79 -13.04
C ALA A 170 3.38 11.18 -14.45
N GLY A 171 2.27 11.45 -15.16
CA GLY A 171 1.99 10.88 -16.48
C GLY A 171 1.59 9.40 -16.43
N ILE A 172 1.14 8.91 -15.27
CA ILE A 172 0.61 7.55 -15.12
C ILE A 172 -0.79 7.49 -15.73
N ARG A 173 -1.06 6.43 -16.50
CA ARG A 173 -2.34 6.24 -17.19
C ARG A 173 -3.38 5.48 -16.37
N GLY A 174 -2.95 4.80 -15.31
CA GLY A 174 -3.88 4.10 -14.43
C GLY A 174 -3.26 3.51 -13.18
N ILE A 175 -4.14 3.13 -12.26
CA ILE A 175 -3.80 2.59 -10.94
C ILE A 175 -4.44 1.20 -10.80
N ALA A 176 -3.63 0.19 -10.56
CA ALA A 176 -4.04 -1.15 -10.18
C ALA A 176 -3.80 -1.37 -8.69
N ILE A 177 -4.72 -2.05 -8.02
CA ILE A 177 -4.69 -2.21 -6.56
C ILE A 177 -5.19 -3.62 -6.22
N GLU A 178 -4.56 -4.30 -5.26
CA GLU A 178 -4.99 -5.65 -4.86
C GLU A 178 -6.44 -5.63 -4.33
N ALA A 179 -7.34 -6.34 -5.00
CA ALA A 179 -8.72 -6.47 -4.56
C ALA A 179 -8.78 -7.20 -3.22
N ASP A 180 -9.74 -6.82 -2.37
CA ASP A 180 -9.99 -7.38 -1.03
C ASP A 180 -8.85 -7.25 0.00
N ALA A 181 -7.68 -6.76 -0.41
CA ALA A 181 -6.48 -6.57 0.41
C ALA A 181 -5.93 -5.13 0.32
N SER A 182 -6.81 -4.16 0.06
CA SER A 182 -6.48 -2.73 0.03
C SER A 182 -7.71 -1.87 0.31
N LEU A 183 -7.46 -0.58 0.59
CA LEU A 183 -8.47 0.39 0.97
C LEU A 183 -8.59 1.53 -0.05
N LEU A 184 -9.82 1.94 -0.33
CA LEU A 184 -10.17 3.11 -1.13
C LEU A 184 -10.73 4.20 -0.24
N VAL A 185 -9.97 5.28 -0.08
CA VAL A 185 -10.42 6.48 0.67
C VAL A 185 -11.19 7.39 -0.27
N GLU A 186 -12.33 7.92 0.20
CA GLU A 186 -13.20 8.80 -0.57
C GLU A 186 -13.52 8.24 -1.98
N ARG A 187 -13.87 6.94 -2.07
CA ARG A 187 -14.05 6.19 -3.32
C ARG A 187 -14.78 6.96 -4.43
N ALA A 188 -15.91 7.60 -4.12
CA ALA A 188 -16.69 8.34 -5.11
C ALA A 188 -15.89 9.52 -5.73
N ARG A 189 -15.09 10.22 -4.91
CA ARG A 189 -14.22 11.28 -5.37
C ARG A 189 -13.01 10.73 -6.11
N LEU A 190 -12.38 9.67 -5.60
CA LEU A 190 -11.27 8.99 -6.28
C LEU A 190 -11.66 8.60 -7.70
N VAL A 191 -12.81 7.94 -7.88
CA VAL A 191 -13.29 7.51 -9.21
C VAL A 191 -13.55 8.71 -10.12
N ARG A 192 -14.27 9.72 -9.63
CA ARG A 192 -14.55 10.93 -10.40
C ARG A 192 -13.26 11.65 -10.82
N ASP A 193 -12.31 11.81 -9.92
CA ASP A 193 -11.06 12.53 -10.19
C ASP A 193 -10.20 11.71 -11.19
N ALA A 194 -10.24 10.38 -11.14
CA ALA A 194 -9.58 9.52 -12.12
C ALA A 194 -10.23 9.60 -13.51
N ASP A 195 -11.56 9.59 -13.57
CA ASP A 195 -12.33 9.77 -14.79
C ASP A 195 -12.07 11.14 -15.44
N LEU A 196 -11.95 12.21 -14.64
CA LEU A 196 -11.57 13.54 -15.14
C LEU A 196 -10.12 13.57 -15.66
N ALA A 197 -9.23 12.80 -15.05
CA ALA A 197 -7.83 12.70 -15.44
C ALA A 197 -7.57 11.77 -16.65
N GLY A 198 -8.59 11.10 -17.19
CA GLY A 198 -8.38 10.13 -18.27
C GLY A 198 -7.78 8.80 -17.81
N MET A 199 -7.83 8.51 -16.51
CA MET A 199 -7.12 7.38 -15.90
C MET A 199 -8.08 6.25 -15.52
N PHE A 200 -7.64 5.00 -15.67
CA PHE A 200 -8.35 3.87 -15.07
C PHE A 200 -7.92 3.65 -13.62
N VAL A 201 -8.85 3.19 -12.79
CA VAL A 201 -8.56 2.56 -11.50
C VAL A 201 -9.22 1.20 -11.47
N THR A 202 -8.46 0.15 -11.13
CA THR A 202 -8.97 -1.23 -11.13
C THR A 202 -8.47 -2.02 -9.93
N GLY A 203 -9.37 -2.79 -9.32
CA GLY A 203 -8.99 -3.87 -8.43
C GLY A 203 -8.50 -5.07 -9.23
N VAL A 204 -7.41 -5.70 -8.80
CA VAL A 204 -6.82 -6.86 -9.47
C VAL A 204 -6.75 -8.05 -8.52
N LYS A 205 -7.00 -9.24 -9.05
CA LYS A 205 -6.79 -10.49 -8.32
C LYS A 205 -5.29 -10.81 -8.32
N VAL A 206 -4.76 -11.13 -7.16
CA VAL A 206 -3.36 -11.54 -7.01
C VAL A 206 -3.32 -12.94 -6.43
N GLU A 207 -2.72 -13.86 -7.17
CA GLU A 207 -2.55 -15.23 -6.72
C GLU A 207 -1.22 -15.34 -5.99
N ARG A 208 -1.28 -15.55 -4.68
CA ARG A 208 -0.11 -15.85 -3.87
C ARG A 208 0.09 -17.36 -3.89
N CYS A 209 1.16 -17.84 -4.52
CA CYS A 209 1.58 -19.22 -4.30
C CYS A 209 1.93 -19.35 -2.80
N LEU A 210 1.07 -20.02 -2.03
CA LEU A 210 1.37 -20.42 -0.67
C LEU A 210 2.49 -21.47 -0.78
N GLY A 211 3.72 -21.03 -0.48
CA GLY A 211 4.86 -21.93 -0.30
C GLY A 211 4.74 -22.75 0.97
#